data_AF-A0A7J7KBU2-F1
#
_entry.id   AF-A0A7J7KBU2-F1
#
_cell.length_a   1.000
_cell.length_b   1.000
_cell.length_c   1.000
_cell.angle_alpha   90.00
_cell.angle_beta   90.00
_cell.angle_gamma   90.00
#
_symmetry.space_group_name_H-M   'P 1'
#
loop_
_entity.id
_entity.type
_entity.pdbx_description
1 polymer ?
#
loop_
_entity_poly.entity_id
_entity_poly.type
_entity_poly.pdbx_seq_one_letter_code
_entity_poly.pdbx_strand_id
1 'polypeptide(L)'
;MLYLQVEIYIKYIDSTVVLRQVASRYLSVGIRIPELVLNGTREGSDFLRQLCLDSCPVSERVDLSKLLLDISQGTPRQRSSYAAAQASCRDKAVTDFFFDSCVFDVLMTGESSFVSMAHSAYDDVRKFSSRQPRWTNRTNIVSYTEPSVAARSRTDRSGVTSSAAYSNTSLVRTLLFVYVMYVSYH
;
A
#
# COMPACT_ATOMS: atom_id res chain seq x y z
N MET A 1 10.36 -11.97 -20.50
CA MET A 1 9.08 -11.74 -19.79
C MET A 1 8.50 -10.45 -20.34
N LEU A 2 7.33 -10.51 -20.97
CA LEU A 2 6.65 -9.30 -21.46
C LEU A 2 6.15 -8.52 -20.24
N TYR A 3 6.74 -7.35 -20.00
CA TYR A 3 6.29 -6.39 -18.99
C TYR A 3 5.28 -5.47 -19.67
N LEU A 4 3.99 -5.73 -19.46
CA LEU A 4 2.92 -4.91 -20.03
C LEU A 4 2.56 -3.79 -19.05
N GLN A 5 2.82 -2.56 -19.46
CA GLN A 5 2.42 -1.35 -18.77
C GLN A 5 1.62 -0.46 -19.73
N VAL A 6 0.46 0.00 -19.27
CA VAL A 6 -0.40 0.96 -19.98
C VAL A 6 -0.60 2.18 -19.10
N GLU A 7 -0.38 3.37 -19.68
CA GLU A 7 -0.61 4.64 -19.01
C GLU A 7 -1.74 5.39 -19.69
N ILE A 8 -2.75 5.76 -18.92
CA ILE A 8 -3.93 6.48 -19.37
C ILE A 8 -3.86 7.90 -18.83
N TYR A 9 -3.83 8.88 -19.74
CA TYR A 9 -3.72 10.30 -19.41
C TYR A 9 -5.07 11.00 -19.59
N ILE A 10 -5.69 11.39 -18.49
CA ILE A 10 -6.97 12.10 -18.48
C ILE A 10 -6.68 13.60 -18.31
N LYS A 11 -6.31 14.24 -19.42
CA LYS A 11 -5.84 15.64 -19.43
C LYS A 11 -6.85 16.63 -18.83
N TYR A 12 -8.15 16.40 -19.05
CA TYR A 12 -9.22 17.31 -18.61
C TYR A 12 -9.26 17.51 -17.08
N ILE A 13 -8.94 16.48 -16.30
CA ILE A 13 -8.92 16.52 -14.83
C ILE A 13 -7.51 16.29 -14.27
N ASP A 14 -6.48 16.55 -15.08
CA ASP A 14 -5.07 16.37 -14.74
C ASP A 14 -4.75 15.02 -14.03
N SER A 15 -5.40 13.95 -14.48
CA SER A 15 -5.30 12.64 -13.84
C SER A 15 -4.53 11.63 -14.69
N THR A 16 -3.91 10.66 -14.03
CA THR A 16 -3.14 9.59 -14.69
C THR A 16 -3.44 8.27 -14.03
N VAL A 17 -3.70 7.24 -14.84
CA VAL A 17 -3.89 5.86 -14.38
C VAL A 17 -2.82 4.99 -15.02
N VAL A 18 -2.10 4.22 -14.21
CA VAL A 18 -1.09 3.27 -14.66
C VAL A 18 -1.53 1.87 -14.32
N LEU A 19 -1.58 1.01 -15.35
CA LEU A 19 -1.97 -0.38 -15.25
C LEU A 19 -0.75 -1.25 -15.60
N ARG A 20 -0.42 -2.21 -14.74
CA ARG A 20 0.69 -3.14 -14.96
C ARG A 20 0.26 -4.58 -14.75
N GLN A 21 0.54 -5.45 -15.71
CA GLN A 21 0.34 -6.88 -15.53
C GLN A 21 1.54 -7.50 -14.81
N VAL A 22 1.28 -8.23 -13.74
CA VAL A 22 2.29 -8.86 -12.87
C VAL A 22 2.06 -10.37 -12.83
N ALA A 23 3.14 -11.14 -13.01
CA ALA A 23 3.12 -12.60 -12.95
C ALA A 23 1.98 -13.27 -13.76
N SER A 24 1.70 -12.71 -14.94
CA SER A 24 0.63 -13.07 -15.90
C SER A 24 -0.82 -13.09 -15.39
N ARG A 25 -1.07 -12.97 -14.08
CA ARG A 25 -2.39 -13.18 -13.46
C ARG A 25 -2.86 -12.05 -12.54
N TYR A 26 -1.98 -11.12 -12.19
CA TYR A 26 -2.33 -9.98 -11.34
C TYR A 26 -2.23 -8.67 -12.11
N LEU A 27 -2.96 -7.68 -11.62
CA LEU A 27 -2.93 -6.32 -12.10
C LEU A 27 -2.53 -5.40 -10.95
N SER A 28 -1.55 -4.55 -11.19
CA SER A 28 -1.22 -3.42 -10.32
C SER A 28 -1.80 -2.15 -10.93
N VAL A 29 -2.42 -1.33 -10.08
CA VAL A 29 -3.07 -0.08 -10.48
C VAL A 29 -2.48 1.05 -9.64
N GLY A 30 -1.93 2.06 -10.33
CA GLY A 30 -1.49 3.33 -9.75
C GLY A 30 -2.35 4.48 -10.29
N ILE A 31 -2.81 5.37 -9.41
CA ILE A 31 -3.70 6.47 -9.78
C ILE A 31 -3.17 7.78 -9.22
N ARG A 32 -3.05 8.80 -10.08
CA ARG A 32 -2.84 10.20 -9.72
C ARG A 32 -4.10 10.98 -10.03
N ILE A 33 -4.73 11.58 -9.01
CA ILE A 33 -5.87 12.48 -9.17
C ILE A 33 -5.60 13.75 -8.34
N PRO A 34 -5.83 14.97 -8.87
CA PRO A 34 -5.73 16.19 -8.10
C PRO A 34 -6.78 16.25 -6.98
N GLU A 35 -6.39 16.77 -5.81
CA GLU A 35 -7.28 16.91 -4.63
C GLU A 35 -8.58 17.69 -4.93
N LEU A 36 -8.50 18.71 -5.79
CA LEU A 36 -9.66 19.49 -6.21
C LEU A 36 -10.75 18.63 -6.86
N VAL A 37 -10.36 17.58 -7.58
CA VAL A 37 -11.28 16.64 -8.25
C VAL A 37 -11.90 15.67 -7.23
N LEU A 38 -11.15 15.31 -6.18
CA LEU A 38 -11.61 14.39 -5.13
C LEU A 38 -12.63 15.02 -4.18
N ASN A 39 -12.61 16.34 -4.02
CA ASN A 39 -13.56 17.01 -3.13
C ASN A 39 -14.98 17.03 -3.70
N GLY A 40 -15.12 17.17 -5.02
CA GLY A 40 -16.41 17.17 -5.70
C GLY A 40 -17.11 15.80 -5.75
N THR A 41 -16.37 14.69 -5.55
CA THR A 41 -16.94 13.33 -5.56
C THR A 41 -17.55 12.91 -4.23
N ARG A 42 -17.32 13.66 -3.13
CA ARG A 42 -17.86 13.31 -1.80
C ARG A 42 -19.33 13.68 -1.62
N GLU A 43 -19.85 14.63 -2.40
CA GLU A 43 -21.20 15.19 -2.20
C GLU A 43 -22.33 14.35 -2.83
N GLY A 44 -22.03 13.31 -3.62
CA GLY A 44 -23.02 12.54 -4.38
C GLY A 44 -23.05 11.04 -4.14
N SER A 45 -22.22 10.49 -3.24
CA SER A 45 -22.03 9.04 -3.10
C SER A 45 -22.18 8.53 -1.67
N ASP A 46 -23.30 8.84 -1.00
CA ASP A 46 -23.59 8.34 0.35
C ASP A 46 -23.69 6.80 0.44
N PHE A 47 -23.77 6.11 -0.70
CA PHE A 47 -23.99 4.66 -0.77
C PHE A 47 -22.83 3.84 -1.35
N LEU A 48 -21.76 4.48 -1.85
CA LEU A 48 -20.61 3.78 -2.43
C LEU A 48 -19.34 4.11 -1.65
N ARG A 49 -18.89 3.18 -0.82
CA ARG A 49 -17.56 3.25 -0.17
C ARG A 49 -16.49 3.24 -1.25
N GLN A 50 -15.60 4.22 -1.23
CA GLN A 50 -14.53 4.34 -2.22
C GLN A 50 -13.22 3.95 -1.55
N LEU A 51 -12.67 2.78 -1.88
CA LEU A 51 -11.47 2.26 -1.19
C LEU A 51 -10.27 3.23 -1.27
N CYS A 52 -10.10 3.94 -2.38
CA CYS A 52 -9.05 4.95 -2.56
C CYS A 52 -9.22 6.20 -1.67
N LEU A 53 -10.42 6.46 -1.16
CA LEU A 53 -10.71 7.58 -0.25
C LEU A 53 -10.82 7.11 1.21
N ASP A 54 -11.51 6.00 1.44
CA ASP A 54 -11.94 5.55 2.76
C ASP A 54 -11.04 4.44 3.33
N SER A 55 -10.07 3.95 2.54
CA SER A 55 -9.28 2.74 2.82
C SER A 55 -10.14 1.48 2.93
N CYS A 56 -9.49 0.32 3.09
CA CYS A 56 -10.21 -0.92 3.36
C CYS A 56 -10.87 -0.88 4.76
N PRO A 57 -12.07 -1.47 4.93
CA PRO A 57 -12.71 -1.62 6.22
C PRO A 57 -11.84 -2.46 7.16
N VAL A 58 -11.93 -2.21 8.48
CA VAL A 58 -11.03 -2.80 9.48
C VAL A 58 -11.06 -4.33 9.46
N SER A 59 -12.21 -4.94 9.19
CA SER A 59 -12.38 -6.39 9.08
C SER A 59 -11.61 -7.03 7.91
N GLU A 60 -11.23 -6.25 6.89
CA GLU A 60 -10.49 -6.72 5.71
C GLU A 60 -9.01 -6.34 5.77
N ARG A 61 -8.56 -5.66 6.83
CA ARG A 61 -7.16 -5.28 7.00
C ARG A 61 -6.35 -6.47 7.50
N VAL A 62 -5.21 -6.72 6.87
CA VAL A 62 -4.25 -7.74 7.29
C VAL A 62 -3.25 -7.13 8.29
N ASP A 63 -3.15 -7.73 9.47
CA ASP A 63 -2.06 -7.46 10.42
C ASP A 63 -0.90 -8.42 10.12
N LEU A 64 0.14 -7.89 9.49
CA LEU A 64 1.31 -8.67 9.08
C LEU A 64 2.04 -9.28 10.28
N SER A 65 2.05 -8.62 11.43
CA SER A 65 2.75 -9.13 12.61
C SER A 65 2.00 -10.30 13.24
N LYS A 66 0.67 -10.21 13.29
CA LYS A 66 -0.18 -11.35 13.65
C LYS A 66 0.01 -12.50 12.67
N LEU A 67 0.01 -12.22 11.36
CA LEU A 67 0.23 -13.24 10.33
C LEU A 67 1.57 -13.97 10.51
N LEU A 68 2.65 -13.25 10.84
CA LEU A 68 3.96 -13.86 11.07
C LEU A 68 3.96 -14.77 12.31
N LEU A 69 3.24 -14.39 13.37
CA LEU A 69 3.03 -15.27 14.53
C LEU A 69 2.26 -16.52 14.13
N ASP A 70 1.17 -16.38 13.37
CA ASP A 70 0.38 -17.53 12.93
C ASP A 70 1.23 -18.47 12.04
N ILE A 71 2.03 -17.91 11.11
CA ILE A 71 2.96 -18.68 10.26
C ILE A 71 3.97 -19.46 11.10
N SER A 72 4.50 -18.85 12.18
CA SER A 72 5.41 -19.54 13.10
C SER A 72 4.74 -20.71 13.84
N GLN A 73 3.41 -20.64 14.00
CA GLN A 73 2.57 -21.69 14.58
C GLN A 73 2.07 -22.70 13.53
N GLY A 74 2.46 -22.54 12.25
CA GLY A 74 2.19 -23.50 11.18
C GLY A 74 1.04 -23.15 10.24
N THR A 75 0.37 -22.01 10.40
CA THR A 75 -0.75 -21.59 9.52
C THR A 75 -0.81 -20.07 9.34
N PRO A 76 -1.06 -19.51 8.15
CA PRO A 76 -1.18 -20.18 6.86
C PRO A 76 0.18 -20.63 6.32
N ARG A 77 0.17 -21.53 5.33
CA ARG A 77 1.40 -21.99 4.69
C ARG A 77 2.01 -20.86 3.86
N GLN A 78 3.20 -20.40 4.25
CA GLN A 78 4.03 -19.48 3.47
C GLN A 78 4.64 -20.18 2.24
N ARG A 79 4.86 -19.42 1.16
CA ARG A 79 5.53 -19.89 -0.07
C ARG A 79 7.01 -19.48 -0.14
N SER A 80 7.41 -18.49 0.64
CA SER A 80 8.80 -18.10 0.88
C SER A 80 9.07 -18.05 2.38
N SER A 81 10.34 -18.01 2.79
CA SER A 81 10.68 -17.72 4.19
C SER A 81 10.64 -16.21 4.44
N TYR A 82 10.26 -15.82 5.66
CA TYR A 82 10.28 -14.41 6.06
C TYR A 82 11.64 -13.74 5.80
N ALA A 83 12.75 -14.41 6.14
CA ALA A 83 14.09 -13.87 5.93
C ALA A 83 14.40 -13.64 4.43
N ALA A 84 14.02 -14.57 3.55
CA ALA A 84 14.24 -14.43 2.12
C ALA A 84 13.37 -13.32 1.50
N ALA A 85 12.09 -13.23 1.92
CA ALA A 85 11.20 -12.15 1.51
C ALA A 85 11.75 -10.78 1.93
N GLN A 86 12.18 -10.66 3.20
CA GLN A 86 12.77 -9.43 3.73
C GLN A 86 14.03 -9.01 2.96
N ALA A 87 14.94 -9.94 2.69
CA ALA A 87 16.17 -9.67 1.94
C ALA A 87 15.86 -9.18 0.51
N SER A 88 14.92 -9.85 -0.18
CA SER A 88 14.54 -9.49 -1.55
C SER A 88 13.94 -8.09 -1.64
N CYS A 89 13.11 -7.71 -0.67
CA CYS A 89 12.51 -6.37 -0.62
C CYS A 89 13.54 -5.29 -0.27
N ARG A 90 14.50 -5.59 0.61
CA ARG A 90 15.60 -4.64 0.93
C ARG A 90 16.50 -4.36 -0.27
N ASP A 91 16.78 -5.37 -1.09
CA ASP A 91 17.63 -5.24 -2.28
C ASP A 91 17.07 -4.21 -3.29
N LYS A 92 15.74 -4.08 -3.37
CA LYS A 92 15.08 -3.08 -4.21
C LYS A 92 14.88 -1.72 -3.54
N ALA A 93 15.44 -1.48 -2.36
CA ALA A 93 15.33 -0.20 -1.64
C ALA A 93 13.89 0.32 -1.47
N VAL A 94 12.89 -0.58 -1.41
CA VAL A 94 11.52 -0.20 -1.05
C VAL A 94 11.42 0.00 0.46
N THR A 95 10.69 1.03 0.88
CA THR A 95 10.60 1.41 2.30
C THR A 95 9.18 1.61 2.78
N ASP A 96 9.03 1.68 4.10
CA ASP A 96 7.79 2.03 4.79
C ASP A 96 6.63 1.09 4.40
N PHE A 97 5.50 1.64 3.97
CA PHE A 97 4.33 0.85 3.58
C PHE A 97 4.65 -0.13 2.44
N PHE A 98 5.46 0.30 1.47
CA PHE A 98 5.84 -0.52 0.31
C PHE A 98 6.71 -1.71 0.69
N PHE A 99 7.51 -1.53 1.74
CA PHE A 99 8.30 -2.61 2.29
C PHE A 99 7.41 -3.70 2.91
N ASP A 100 6.45 -3.30 3.73
CA ASP A 100 5.53 -4.25 4.37
C ASP A 100 4.70 -5.03 3.34
N SER A 101 4.15 -4.32 2.34
CA SER A 101 3.41 -4.95 1.23
C SER A 101 4.29 -5.90 0.42
N CYS A 102 5.52 -5.49 0.08
CA CYS A 102 6.47 -6.34 -0.63
C CYS A 102 6.74 -7.65 0.13
N VAL A 103 7.03 -7.54 1.44
CA VAL A 103 7.34 -8.70 2.27
C VAL A 103 6.13 -9.63 2.34
N PHE A 104 4.93 -9.11 2.58
CA PHE A 104 3.70 -9.89 2.59
C PHE A 104 3.47 -10.62 1.27
N ASP A 105 3.54 -9.93 0.14
CA ASP A 105 3.27 -10.52 -1.17
C ASP A 105 4.27 -11.62 -1.51
N VAL A 106 5.57 -11.39 -1.29
CA VAL A 106 6.61 -12.41 -1.54
C VAL A 106 6.47 -13.59 -0.59
N LEU A 107 6.11 -13.35 0.67
CA LEU A 107 5.87 -14.41 1.66
C LEU A 107 4.73 -15.33 1.22
N MET A 108 3.62 -14.75 0.74
CA MET A 108 2.42 -15.48 0.37
C MET A 108 2.50 -16.10 -1.04
N THR A 109 3.22 -15.47 -1.97
CA THR A 109 3.27 -15.91 -3.37
C THR A 109 4.53 -16.70 -3.72
N GLY A 110 5.65 -16.41 -3.05
CA GLY A 110 6.97 -16.96 -3.37
C GLY A 110 7.61 -16.36 -4.63
N GLU A 111 7.06 -15.27 -5.19
CA GLU A 111 7.48 -14.76 -6.50
C GLU A 111 8.21 -13.42 -6.42
N SER A 112 9.33 -13.30 -7.14
CA SER A 112 10.11 -12.07 -7.24
C SER A 112 9.43 -10.97 -8.07
N SER A 113 8.42 -11.32 -8.88
CA SER A 113 7.56 -10.39 -9.62
C SER A 113 6.98 -9.30 -8.71
N PHE A 114 6.63 -9.68 -7.47
CA PHE A 114 6.02 -8.80 -6.48
C PHE A 114 7.01 -7.81 -5.87
N VAL A 115 8.31 -8.15 -5.84
CA VAL A 115 9.36 -7.21 -5.44
C VAL A 115 9.44 -6.06 -6.45
N SER A 116 9.49 -6.40 -7.74
CA SER A 116 9.50 -5.42 -8.82
C SER A 116 8.22 -4.58 -8.84
N MET A 117 7.06 -5.21 -8.62
CA MET A 117 5.79 -4.50 -8.53
C MET A 117 5.78 -3.49 -7.38
N ALA A 118 6.20 -3.89 -6.18
CA ALA A 118 6.29 -2.98 -5.03
C ALA A 118 7.22 -1.80 -5.32
N HIS A 119 8.35 -2.05 -5.99
CA HIS A 119 9.28 -1.00 -6.42
C HIS A 119 8.67 -0.03 -7.44
N SER A 120 8.04 -0.54 -8.50
CA SER A 120 7.37 0.30 -9.50
C SER A 120 6.30 1.19 -8.86
N ALA A 121 5.59 0.65 -7.89
CA ALA A 121 4.53 1.36 -7.22
C ALA A 121 5.08 2.41 -6.22
N TYR A 122 6.19 2.11 -5.53
CA TYR A 122 6.96 3.09 -4.75
C TYR A 122 7.45 4.26 -5.62
N ASP A 123 7.95 3.96 -6.82
CA ASP A 123 8.39 4.97 -7.78
C ASP A 123 7.24 5.80 -8.35
N ASP A 124 6.06 5.21 -8.57
CA ASP A 124 4.87 5.98 -8.92
C ASP A 124 4.59 7.04 -7.85
N VAL A 125 4.74 6.68 -6.56
CA VAL A 125 4.57 7.65 -5.46
C VAL A 125 5.49 8.84 -5.62
N ARG A 126 6.76 8.55 -5.86
CA ARG A 126 7.77 9.59 -6.00
C ARG A 126 7.56 10.44 -7.25
N LYS A 127 7.11 9.81 -8.35
CA LYS A 127 6.87 10.47 -9.63
C LYS A 127 5.66 11.38 -9.59
N PHE A 128 4.53 10.92 -9.06
CA PHE A 128 3.32 11.73 -9.10
C PHE A 128 3.23 12.73 -7.95
N SER A 129 3.95 12.50 -6.86
CA SER A 129 3.88 13.39 -5.72
C SER A 129 4.64 14.69 -5.94
N SER A 130 3.91 15.80 -5.93
CA SER A 130 4.50 17.15 -5.94
C SER A 130 5.30 17.45 -4.66
N ARG A 131 5.08 16.67 -3.60
CA ARG A 131 5.79 16.77 -2.32
C ARG A 131 6.33 15.42 -1.90
N GLN A 132 7.50 15.39 -1.28
CA GLN A 132 8.00 14.12 -0.77
C GLN A 132 7.05 13.56 0.30
N PRO A 133 6.66 12.28 0.20
CA PRO A 133 5.96 11.61 1.29
C PRO A 133 6.79 11.69 2.56
N ARG A 134 6.14 11.79 3.72
CA ARG A 134 6.82 11.70 5.02
C ARG A 134 7.16 10.25 5.33
N TRP A 135 8.17 9.74 4.64
CA TRP A 135 8.70 8.40 4.82
C TRP A 135 9.83 8.39 5.84
N THR A 136 9.94 7.29 6.56
CA THR A 136 10.97 7.07 7.59
C THR A 136 12.08 6.16 7.10
N ASN A 137 12.04 5.75 5.82
CA ASN A 137 12.96 4.79 5.20
C ASN A 137 13.00 3.47 5.97
N ARG A 138 11.86 3.05 6.52
CA ARG A 138 11.75 1.85 7.33
C ARG A 138 11.86 0.59 6.47
N THR A 139 12.66 -0.37 6.91
CA THR A 139 12.87 -1.68 6.24
C THR A 139 12.70 -2.87 7.19
N ASN A 140 11.91 -2.70 8.24
CA ASN A 140 11.57 -3.74 9.21
C ASN A 140 10.06 -3.71 9.48
N ILE A 141 9.45 -4.89 9.62
CA ILE A 141 8.04 -4.98 9.99
C ILE A 141 7.86 -4.47 11.43
N VAL A 142 6.82 -3.67 11.68
CA VAL A 142 6.46 -3.19 13.02
C VAL A 142 5.43 -4.13 13.65
N SER A 143 5.75 -4.68 14.82
CA SER A 143 4.79 -5.44 15.63
C SER A 143 3.87 -4.49 16.39
N TYR A 144 2.57 -4.50 16.11
CA TYR A 144 1.56 -3.69 16.82
C TYR A 144 1.17 -4.29 18.19
N THR A 145 2.12 -4.89 18.91
CA THR A 145 1.90 -5.64 20.14
C THR A 145 2.78 -5.14 21.28
N GLU A 146 2.62 -3.88 21.69
CA GLU A 146 3.23 -3.34 22.92
C GLU A 146 2.24 -2.37 23.61
N PRO A 147 1.85 -2.63 24.87
CA PRO A 147 0.83 -1.84 25.60
C PRO A 147 1.34 -0.47 26.09
N SER A 148 2.59 -0.11 25.82
CA SER A 148 3.19 1.18 26.20
C SER A 148 2.70 2.38 25.37
N VAL A 149 1.98 2.15 24.26
CA VAL A 149 1.38 3.23 23.44
C VAL A 149 -0.12 3.42 23.72
N ALA A 150 -0.78 2.42 24.32
CA ALA A 150 -2.21 2.47 24.64
C ALA A 150 -2.57 3.54 25.67
N ALA A 151 -1.63 3.94 26.54
CA ALA A 151 -1.85 4.95 27.58
C ALA A 151 -1.64 6.41 27.12
N ARG A 152 -1.10 6.65 25.92
CA ARG A 152 -1.00 8.02 25.33
C ARG A 152 -2.09 8.33 24.30
N SER A 153 -2.87 7.33 23.91
CA SER A 153 -3.88 7.43 22.84
C SER A 153 -5.28 7.83 23.34
N ARG A 154 -5.36 8.81 24.26
CA ARG A 154 -6.64 9.49 24.57
C ARG A 154 -6.65 10.97 24.25
N THR A 155 -5.54 11.53 23.77
CA THR A 155 -5.48 12.95 23.37
C THR A 155 -4.73 13.23 22.06
N ASP A 156 -4.25 12.22 21.34
CA ASP A 156 -3.64 12.46 20.03
C ASP A 156 -4.15 11.48 18.96
N ARG A 157 -4.80 12.04 17.95
CA ARG A 157 -5.45 11.35 16.83
C ARG A 157 -4.38 10.97 15.80
N SER A 158 -3.49 10.05 16.18
CA SER A 158 -2.33 9.68 15.36
C SER A 158 -1.83 8.25 15.65
N GLY A 159 -2.76 7.29 15.66
CA GLY A 159 -2.43 5.87 15.54
C GLY A 159 -2.23 5.52 14.07
N VAL A 160 -0.99 5.34 13.63
CA VAL A 160 -0.67 4.86 12.28
C VAL A 160 -1.01 3.38 12.22
N THR A 161 -2.22 3.06 11.81
CA THR A 161 -2.68 1.74 11.38
C THR A 161 -3.28 1.92 9.99
N SER A 162 -2.76 1.19 8.99
CA SER A 162 -3.18 1.14 7.58
C SER A 162 -4.25 2.16 7.16
N SER A 163 -3.86 3.42 7.11
CA SER A 163 -4.64 4.59 6.69
C SER A 163 -3.65 5.76 6.72
N ALA A 164 -3.40 6.43 5.59
CA ALA A 164 -2.65 7.67 5.63
C ALA A 164 -3.37 8.65 6.56
N ALA A 165 -2.70 9.05 7.64
CA ALA A 165 -3.24 10.01 8.59
C ALA A 165 -3.44 11.36 7.91
N TYR A 166 -4.69 11.81 7.88
CA TYR A 166 -5.09 13.17 7.54
C TYR A 166 -4.62 14.12 8.65
N SER A 167 -3.58 14.90 8.40
CA SER A 167 -3.16 16.01 9.27
C SER A 167 -3.53 17.34 8.61
N ASN A 168 -4.49 18.05 9.22
CA ASN A 168 -4.94 19.39 8.86
C ASN A 168 -3.82 20.43 9.05
N THR A 169 -2.94 20.57 8.08
CA THR A 169 -2.15 21.79 7.91
C THR A 169 -2.02 22.10 6.43
N SER A 170 -2.56 23.28 6.10
CA SER A 170 -2.80 23.86 4.79
C SER A 170 -1.60 23.84 3.84
N LEU A 171 -1.97 23.92 2.56
CA LEU A 171 -1.21 23.99 1.33
C LEU A 171 -0.70 22.62 0.86
N VAL A 172 -1.26 22.19 -0.29
CA VAL A 172 -0.81 21.20 -1.29
C VAL A 172 -0.35 19.83 -0.77
N ARG A 173 -1.17 18.78 -0.91
CA ARG A 173 -0.71 17.41 -0.62
C ARG A 173 -1.12 16.45 -1.73
N THR A 174 -0.14 15.95 -2.45
CA THR A 174 -0.35 14.83 -3.38
C THR A 174 -0.41 13.53 -2.58
N LEU A 175 -1.50 12.78 -2.74
CA LEU A 175 -1.68 11.45 -2.16
C LEU A 175 -1.50 10.41 -3.25
N LEU A 176 -0.85 9.31 -2.90
CA LEU A 176 -0.48 8.24 -3.82
C LEU A 176 -0.63 6.92 -3.10
N PHE A 177 -1.54 6.11 -3.59
CA PHE A 177 -1.90 4.82 -3.00
C PHE A 177 -1.68 3.74 -4.03
N VAL A 178 -1.03 2.67 -3.58
CA VAL A 178 -0.70 1.51 -4.39
C VAL A 178 -1.56 0.35 -3.91
N TYR A 179 -2.32 -0.20 -4.84
CA TYR A 179 -3.10 -1.41 -4.62
C TYR A 179 -2.36 -2.62 -5.18
N VAL A 180 -2.21 -3.62 -4.32
CA VAL A 180 -2.03 -5.01 -4.72
C VAL A 180 -3.38 -5.69 -4.51
N MET A 181 -4.10 -5.92 -5.62
CA MET A 181 -5.38 -6.64 -5.60
C MET A 181 -5.10 -8.14 -5.59
N TYR A 182 -5.47 -8.84 -4.51
CA TYR A 182 -5.57 -10.30 -4.49
C TYR A 182 -7.03 -10.69 -4.79
N VAL A 183 -7.33 -10.98 -6.06
CA VAL A 183 -8.59 -11.64 -6.44
C VAL A 183 -8.33 -13.14 -6.39
N SER A 184 -8.79 -13.80 -5.32
CA SER A 184 -8.86 -15.26 -5.27
C SER A 184 -10.19 -15.69 -5.87
N TYR A 185 -10.16 -16.31 -7.04
CA TYR A 185 -11.30 -17.07 -7.55
C TYR A 185 -11.43 -18.35 -6.73
N HIS A 186 -12.58 -18.54 -6.08
CA HIS A 186 -13.16 -19.87 -5.88
C HIS A 186 -14.69 -19.77 -5.85
#